data_AF-A0A9P7G1S8-F1
#
_entry.id   AF-A0A9P7G1S8-F1
#
_cell.length_a   1.000
_cell.length_b   1.000
_cell.length_c   1.000
_cell.angle_alpha   90.00
_cell.angle_beta   90.00
_cell.angle_gamma   90.00
#
_symmetry.space_group_name_H-M   'P 1'
#
loop_
_entity.id
_entity.type
_entity.pdbx_description
1 polymer ?
#
loop_
_entity_poly.entity_id
_entity_poly.type
_entity_poly.pdbx_seq_one_letter_code
_entity_poly.pdbx_strand_id
1 'polypeptide(L)'
;MMGYDPKTFPTPHLKSDVPAAEQRIKELQQVRDEALATHELARQRMLKHATRKFKPFKKEDKVWLEGKNLKFGYPTKKLAPKREGPFPILEVLSPLVYKLKLPEQWRIHP
;
A
#
# COMPACT_ATOMS: atom_id res chain seq x y z
N MET A 1 9.43 -31.69 39.35
CA MET A 1 9.58 -30.42 38.62
C MET A 1 8.18 -29.97 38.24
N MET A 2 7.57 -29.02 38.96
CA MET A 2 6.23 -28.53 38.63
C MET A 2 6.34 -27.51 37.49
N GLY A 3 5.84 -27.87 36.31
CA GLY A 3 5.71 -26.94 35.18
C GLY A 3 4.42 -26.12 35.31
N TYR A 4 4.51 -24.82 35.06
CA TYR A 4 3.36 -23.94 34.98
C TYR A 4 2.88 -23.89 33.52
N ASP A 5 1.70 -24.44 33.24
CA ASP A 5 1.09 -24.39 31.92
C ASP A 5 0.41 -23.02 31.71
N PRO A 6 0.87 -22.20 30.75
CA PRO A 6 0.30 -20.90 30.51
C PRO A 6 -1.12 -21.03 29.92
N LYS A 7 -2.09 -20.34 30.53
CA LYS A 7 -3.45 -20.26 29.97
C LYS A 7 -3.42 -19.48 28.66
N THR A 8 -3.90 -20.12 27.58
CA THR A 8 -3.87 -19.58 26.22
C THR A 8 -4.76 -18.36 26.01
N PHE A 9 -5.74 -18.16 26.88
CA PHE A 9 -6.63 -16.99 26.86
C PHE A 9 -6.80 -16.48 28.29
N PRO A 10 -6.38 -15.24 28.60
CA PRO A 10 -6.68 -14.64 29.87
C PRO A 10 -8.20 -14.48 29.99
N THR A 11 -8.77 -14.92 31.11
CA THR A 11 -10.17 -14.64 31.43
C THR A 11 -10.33 -13.11 31.44
N PRO A 12 -11.29 -12.52 30.71
CA PRO A 12 -11.50 -11.09 30.75
C PRO A 12 -11.94 -10.70 32.16
N HIS A 13 -11.02 -10.19 32.97
CA HIS A 13 -11.33 -9.58 34.25
C HIS A 13 -12.01 -8.24 33.95
N LEU A 14 -13.35 -8.24 33.93
CA LEU A 14 -14.16 -7.05 33.63
C LEU A 14 -13.99 -5.93 34.67
N LYS A 15 -13.51 -6.26 35.87
CA LYS A 15 -13.21 -5.34 36.96
C LYS A 15 -11.94 -5.77 37.67
N SER A 16 -11.17 -4.80 38.14
CA SER A 16 -9.95 -5.04 38.91
C SER A 16 -10.12 -4.44 40.29
N ASP A 17 -9.78 -5.19 41.34
CA ASP A 17 -9.80 -4.67 42.71
C ASP A 17 -8.71 -3.60 42.95
N VAL A 18 -7.86 -3.33 41.96
CA VAL A 18 -6.80 -2.33 42.00
C VAL A 18 -7.28 -1.05 41.29
N PRO A 19 -7.57 0.06 42.02
CA PRO A 19 -8.11 1.28 41.43
C PRO A 19 -7.23 1.88 40.31
N ALA A 20 -5.91 1.76 40.45
CA ALA A 20 -4.96 2.22 39.44
C ALA A 20 -5.09 1.45 38.10
N ALA A 21 -5.42 0.16 38.16
CA ALA A 21 -5.62 -0.65 36.95
C ALA A 21 -6.92 -0.26 36.24
N GLU A 22 -8.00 -0.01 36.96
CA GLU A 22 -9.27 0.45 36.37
C GLU A 22 -9.14 1.83 35.71
N GLN A 23 -8.47 2.77 36.38
CA GLN A 23 -8.15 4.09 35.81
C GLN A 23 -7.34 3.95 34.52
N ARG A 24 -6.32 3.09 34.53
CA ARG A 24 -5.48 2.86 33.36
C ARG A 24 -6.25 2.28 32.19
N ILE A 25 -7.16 1.33 32.43
CA ILE A 25 -8.02 0.75 31.38
C ILE A 25 -8.94 1.84 30.79
N LYS A 26 -9.51 2.70 31.63
CA LYS A 26 -10.37 3.81 31.18
C LYS A 26 -9.60 4.80 30.30
N GLU A 27 -8.39 5.18 30.70
CA GLU A 27 -7.51 6.02 29.87
C GLU A 27 -7.21 5.37 28.51
N LEU A 28 -6.88 4.07 28.50
CA LEU A 28 -6.59 3.34 27.27
C LEU A 28 -7.82 3.27 26.34
N GLN A 29 -9.02 3.13 26.90
CA GLN A 29 -10.27 3.17 26.14
C GLN A 29 -10.47 4.56 25.52
N GLN A 30 -10.29 5.63 26.29
CA GLN A 30 -10.41 7.00 25.79
C GLN A 30 -9.41 7.29 24.65
N VAL A 31 -8.14 6.94 24.85
CA VAL A 31 -7.10 7.11 23.82
C VAL A 31 -7.42 6.31 22.58
N ARG A 32 -7.96 5.09 22.73
CA ARG A 32 -8.38 4.27 21.59
C ARG A 32 -9.53 4.91 20.82
N ASP A 33 -10.53 5.42 21.51
CA ASP A 33 -11.70 6.04 20.88
C ASP A 33 -11.28 7.31 20.12
N GLU A 34 -10.40 8.12 20.70
CA GLU A 34 -9.81 9.30 20.04
C GLU A 34 -8.97 8.89 18.82
N ALA A 35 -8.15 7.85 18.94
CA ALA A 35 -7.37 7.33 17.82
C ALA A 35 -8.26 6.82 16.67
N LEU A 36 -9.36 6.13 16.99
CA LEU A 36 -10.33 5.67 15.99
C LEU A 36 -11.05 6.84 15.31
N ALA A 37 -11.47 7.85 16.07
CA ALA A 37 -12.13 9.04 15.54
C ALA A 37 -11.19 9.83 14.60
N THR A 38 -9.94 10.05 15.01
CA THR A 38 -8.94 10.76 14.21
C THR A 38 -8.58 9.98 12.94
N HIS A 39 -8.45 8.65 13.04
CA HIS A 39 -8.23 7.78 11.88
C HIS A 39 -9.40 7.85 10.89
N GLU A 40 -10.65 7.84 11.36
CA GLU A 40 -11.82 7.96 10.49
C GLU A 40 -11.87 9.33 9.79
N LEU A 41 -11.58 10.42 10.51
CA LEU A 41 -11.46 11.75 9.90
C LEU A 41 -10.37 11.81 8.83
N ALA A 42 -9.21 11.19 9.08
CA ALA A 42 -8.13 11.08 8.10
C ALA A 42 -8.58 10.28 6.87
N ARG A 43 -9.26 9.14 7.05
CA ARG A 43 -9.84 8.34 5.97
C ARG A 43 -10.80 9.15 5.11
N GLN A 44 -11.71 9.90 5.72
CA GLN A 44 -12.66 10.75 5.00
C GLN A 44 -11.96 11.85 4.20
N ARG A 45 -10.92 12.49 4.76
CA ARG A 45 -10.09 13.47 4.03
C ARG A 45 -9.39 12.82 2.84
N MET A 46 -8.79 11.64 3.05
CA MET A 46 -8.15 10.89 1.96
C MET A 46 -9.13 10.54 0.86
N LEU A 47 -10.35 10.06 1.18
CA LEU A 47 -11.37 9.75 0.18
C LEU A 47 -11.76 10.97 -0.65
N LYS A 48 -11.90 12.15 -0.03
CA LYS A 48 -12.17 13.41 -0.76
C LYS A 48 -11.08 13.71 -1.79
N HIS A 49 -9.80 13.54 -1.42
CA HIS A 49 -8.66 13.81 -2.30
C HIS A 49 -8.31 12.66 -3.26
N ALA A 50 -8.69 11.43 -2.94
CA ALA A 50 -8.47 10.24 -3.76
C ALA A 50 -9.30 10.27 -5.06
N THR A 51 -10.30 11.14 -5.14
CA THR A 51 -11.13 11.38 -6.34
C THR A 51 -10.38 12.07 -7.49
N ARG A 52 -9.04 12.12 -7.49
CA ARG A 52 -8.29 12.47 -8.69
C ARG A 52 -8.64 11.44 -9.76
N LYS A 53 -9.55 11.81 -10.67
CA LYS A 53 -10.12 10.93 -11.69
C LYS A 53 -9.01 10.40 -12.60
N PHE A 54 -8.43 9.27 -12.22
CA PHE A 54 -7.59 8.50 -13.11
C PHE A 54 -8.45 8.07 -14.29
N LYS A 55 -8.05 8.42 -15.50
CA LYS A 55 -8.67 7.94 -16.72
C LYS A 55 -7.86 6.74 -17.19
N PRO A 56 -8.42 5.52 -17.17
CA PRO A 56 -7.72 4.34 -17.66
C PRO A 56 -7.32 4.51 -19.12
N PHE A 57 -6.13 4.02 -19.45
CA PHE A 57 -5.68 3.91 -20.83
C PHE A 57 -6.44 2.80 -21.56
N LYS A 58 -6.54 2.92 -22.87
CA LYS A 58 -7.17 1.95 -23.76
C LYS A 58 -6.13 1.16 -24.53
N LYS A 59 -6.55 0.02 -25.08
CA LYS A 59 -5.73 -0.73 -26.03
C LYS A 59 -5.33 0.18 -27.20
N GLU A 60 -4.11 0.02 -27.69
CA GLU A 60 -3.45 0.86 -28.71
C GLU A 60 -3.02 2.27 -28.25
N ASP A 61 -3.40 2.73 -27.05
CA ASP A 61 -2.85 3.98 -26.53
C ASP A 61 -1.33 3.85 -26.36
N LYS A 62 -0.63 4.93 -26.71
CA LYS A 62 0.83 5.03 -26.62
C LYS A 62 1.24 5.62 -25.27
N VAL A 63 1.98 4.84 -24.47
CA VAL A 63 2.39 5.23 -23.11
C VAL A 63 3.89 5.13 -22.92
N TRP A 64 4.44 6.04 -22.11
CA TRP A 64 5.85 6.04 -21.75
C TRP A 64 6.10 5.07 -20.59
N LEU A 65 7.10 4.21 -20.71
CA LEU A 65 7.50 3.28 -19.66
C LEU A 65 8.59 3.89 -18.78
N GLU A 66 8.42 3.84 -17.45
CA GLU A 66 9.44 4.34 -16.53
C GLU A 66 10.68 3.42 -16.51
N GLY A 67 11.86 4.00 -16.74
CA GLY A 67 13.12 3.25 -16.89
C GLY A 67 13.85 2.95 -15.59
N LYS A 68 13.33 3.36 -14.42
CA LYS A 68 14.05 3.33 -13.13
C LYS A 68 14.58 1.95 -12.73
N ASN A 69 13.82 0.90 -13.02
CA ASN A 69 14.13 -0.49 -12.67
C ASN A 69 14.52 -1.34 -13.88
N LEU A 70 14.71 -0.72 -15.05
CA LEU A 70 15.07 -1.41 -16.27
C LEU A 70 16.57 -1.25 -16.51
N LYS A 71 17.24 -2.38 -16.75
CA LYS A 71 18.68 -2.41 -17.02
C LYS A 71 18.91 -2.23 -18.51
N PHE A 72 19.02 -0.97 -18.92
CA PHE A 72 19.41 -0.62 -20.27
C PHE A 72 20.94 -0.47 -20.35
N GLY A 73 21.50 -0.72 -21.53
CA GLY A 73 22.93 -0.61 -21.81
C GLY A 73 23.48 0.82 -21.83
N TYR A 74 22.86 1.76 -21.11
CA TYR A 74 23.35 3.13 -21.01
C TYR A 74 24.63 3.19 -20.16
N PRO A 75 25.61 4.04 -20.53
CA PRO A 75 26.88 4.15 -19.81
C PRO A 75 26.72 4.52 -18.33
N THR A 76 25.78 5.40 -17.99
CA THR A 76 25.48 5.80 -16.61
C THR A 76 23.99 6.11 -16.42
N LYS A 77 23.46 5.87 -15.21
CA LYS A 77 22.05 6.18 -14.88
C LYS A 77 21.70 7.68 -14.98
N LYS A 78 22.69 8.56 -14.85
CA LYS A 78 22.48 10.03 -14.95
C LYS A 78 22.21 10.47 -16.40
N LEU A 79 22.78 9.76 -17.37
CA LEU A 79 22.62 10.01 -18.79
C LEU A 79 21.51 9.16 -19.42
N ALA A 80 20.98 8.18 -18.68
CA ALA A 80 19.85 7.39 -19.13
C ALA A 80 18.56 8.26 -19.15
N PRO A 81 17.69 8.09 -20.16
CA PRO A 81 16.37 8.69 -20.14
C PRO A 81 15.56 8.18 -18.94
N LYS A 82 14.76 9.06 -18.34
CA LYS A 82 13.90 8.70 -17.19
C LYS A 82 12.75 7.79 -17.61
N ARG A 83 12.28 7.96 -18.85
CA ARG A 83 11.21 7.19 -19.45
C ARG A 83 11.62 6.79 -20.84
N GLU A 84 11.35 5.54 -21.15
CA GLU A 84 11.53 5.01 -22.48
C GLU A 84 10.26 5.16 -23.28
N GLY A 85 10.44 5.14 -24.61
CA GLY A 85 9.51 5.59 -25.64
C GLY A 85 8.02 5.26 -25.45
N PRO A 86 7.17 5.84 -26.31
CA PRO A 86 5.77 5.50 -26.32
C PRO A 86 5.58 4.08 -26.87
N PHE A 87 5.22 3.14 -25.99
CA PHE A 87 4.83 1.78 -26.36
C PHE A 87 3.31 1.67 -26.44
N PRO A 88 2.75 0.98 -27.45
CA PRO A 88 1.32 0.72 -27.51
C PRO A 88 0.92 -0.33 -26.48
N ILE A 89 -0.26 -0.15 -25.88
CA ILE A 89 -0.88 -1.12 -24.98
C ILE A 89 -1.48 -2.26 -25.80
N LEU A 90 -1.04 -3.49 -25.57
CA LEU A 90 -1.59 -4.72 -26.17
C LEU A 90 -2.87 -5.17 -25.47
N GLU A 91 -2.90 -5.06 -24.13
CA GLU A 91 -3.98 -5.59 -23.31
C GLU A 91 -4.12 -4.80 -22.01
N VAL A 92 -5.37 -4.61 -21.56
CA VAL A 92 -5.71 -4.02 -20.26
C VAL A 92 -6.05 -5.16 -19.31
N LEU A 93 -5.16 -5.47 -18.37
CA LEU A 93 -5.34 -6.57 -17.41
C LEU A 93 -6.15 -6.11 -16.18
N SER A 94 -5.96 -4.87 -15.75
CA SER A 94 -6.73 -4.23 -14.68
C SER A 94 -6.74 -2.71 -14.88
N PRO A 95 -7.52 -1.94 -14.08
CA PRO A 95 -7.52 -0.48 -14.18
C PRO A 95 -6.13 0.16 -14.02
N LEU A 96 -5.15 -0.53 -13.44
CA LEU A 96 -3.79 0.00 -13.24
C LEU A 96 -2.69 -0.85 -13.89
N VAL A 97 -3.03 -2.02 -14.45
CA VAL A 97 -2.06 -2.98 -14.99
C VAL A 97 -2.32 -3.17 -16.48
N TYR A 98 -1.29 -2.87 -17.28
CA TYR A 98 -1.35 -2.88 -18.73
C TYR A 98 -0.20 -3.72 -19.29
N LYS A 99 -0.48 -4.48 -20.35
CA LYS A 99 0.53 -5.19 -21.11
C LYS A 99 0.98 -4.33 -22.29
N LEU A 100 2.28 -4.02 -22.35
CA LEU A 100 2.85 -3.18 -23.40
C LEU A 100 3.49 -4.01 -24.50
N LYS A 101 3.48 -3.51 -25.73
CA LYS A 101 4.30 -4.05 -26.82
C LYS A 101 5.74 -3.56 -26.66
N LEU A 102 6.54 -4.32 -25.92
CA LEU A 102 7.96 -4.00 -25.72
C LEU A 102 8.82 -4.63 -26.84
N PRO A 103 10.01 -4.07 -27.11
CA PRO A 103 10.96 -4.68 -28.04
C PRO A 103 11.44 -6.05 -27.52
N GLU A 104 11.48 -7.07 -28.37
CA GLU A 104 11.88 -8.43 -27.97
C GLU A 104 13.32 -8.52 -27.44
N GLN A 105 14.17 -7.56 -27.81
CA GLN A 105 15.54 -7.48 -27.31
C GLN A 105 15.58 -7.20 -25.80
N TRP A 106 14.51 -6.59 -25.28
CA TRP A 106 14.35 -6.37 -23.86
C TRP A 106 13.86 -7.67 -23.27
N ARG A 107 14.79 -8.45 -22.70
CA ARG A 107 14.54 -9.74 -22.02
C ARG A 107 13.72 -9.57 -20.74
N ILE A 108 12.59 -8.89 -20.83
CA ILE A 108 11.61 -8.64 -19.77
C ILE A 108 10.58 -9.76 -19.88
N HIS A 109 10.39 -10.49 -18.78
CA HIS A 109 9.40 -11.58 -18.75
C HIS A 109 7.99 -11.01 -19.00
N PRO A 110 7.17 -11.65 -19.85
CA PRO A 110 5.80 -11.22 -20.15
C PRO A 110 4.83 -11.36 -18.98
#